data_AF-A0A1B1AFF5-F1
#
_entry.id   AF-A0A1B1AFF5-F1
#
_cell.length_a   1.000
_cell.length_b   1.000
_cell.length_c   1.000
_cell.angle_alpha   90.00
_cell.angle_beta   90.00
_cell.angle_gamma   90.00
#
_symmetry.space_group_name_H-M   'P 1'
#
loop_
_entity.id
_entity.type
_entity.pdbx_description
1 polymer ?
#
loop_
_entity_poly.entity_id
_entity_poly.type
_entity_poly.pdbx_seq_one_letter_code
_entity_poly.pdbx_strand_id
1 'polypeptide(L)'
;MRFEADEIQLVYEDETQTLFDHPRYKLESGGETFRVRIIYQLPQVTGGARVAGAHGVLVLARQPDGSLAPLTHSIIDGRTGSARMRIADDPAVQALTLAPCGAHPWREDLRGRA
;
A
#
# COMPACT_ATOMS: atom_id res chain seq x y z
N MET A 1 4.12 1.74 8.90
CA MET A 1 4.18 1.97 7.45
C MET A 1 5.04 3.19 7.13
N ARG A 2 6.10 2.95 6.35
CA ARG A 2 7.07 3.92 5.83
C ARG A 2 7.13 3.76 4.30
N PHE A 3 7.16 4.88 3.58
CA PHE A 3 7.20 4.93 2.12
C PHE A 3 8.57 5.43 1.68
N GLU A 4 9.39 4.55 1.10
CA GLU A 4 10.69 4.88 0.52
C GLU A 4 10.62 4.78 -1.01
N ALA A 5 11.68 5.22 -1.70
CA ALA A 5 11.72 5.20 -3.16
C ALA A 5 11.76 3.77 -3.74
N ASP A 6 12.41 2.86 -3.03
CA ASP A 6 12.71 1.48 -3.42
C ASP A 6 11.96 0.44 -2.59
N GLU A 7 11.34 0.83 -1.47
CA GLU A 7 10.53 -0.09 -0.67
C GLU A 7 9.40 0.62 0.09
N ILE A 8 8.37 -0.14 0.42
CA ILE A 8 7.37 0.25 1.42
C ILE A 8 7.47 -0.75 2.56
N GLN A 9 7.56 -0.25 3.78
CA GLN A 9 7.86 -1.06 4.95
C GLN A 9 6.81 -0.92 6.05
N LEU A 10 6.55 -2.00 6.76
CA LEU A 10 5.90 -1.99 8.07
C LEU A 10 6.99 -1.87 9.12
N VAL A 11 6.88 -0.85 9.94
CA VAL A 11 7.82 -0.57 11.03
C VAL A 11 7.05 -0.86 12.30
N TYR A 12 7.54 -1.85 13.04
CA TYR A 12 7.08 -2.26 14.37
C TYR A 12 8.11 -1.79 15.41
N GLU A 13 7.84 -2.03 16.69
CA GLU A 13 8.74 -1.62 17.79
C GLU A 13 10.14 -2.25 17.65
N ASP A 14 10.20 -3.57 17.42
CA ASP A 14 11.45 -4.33 17.41
C ASP A 14 11.90 -4.77 16.01
N GLU A 15 11.05 -4.58 14.99
CA GLU A 15 11.33 -5.10 13.64
C GLU A 15 10.79 -4.21 12.52
N THR A 16 11.39 -4.37 11.35
CA THR A 16 10.91 -3.76 10.10
C THR A 16 10.70 -4.86 9.07
N GLN A 17 9.52 -4.90 8.46
CA GLN A 17 9.17 -5.85 7.41
C GLN A 17 8.91 -5.10 6.11
N THR A 18 9.56 -5.53 5.02
CA THR A 18 9.26 -4.99 3.69
C THR A 18 7.90 -5.50 3.23
N LEU A 19 6.94 -4.58 3.07
CA LEU A 19 5.62 -4.87 2.54
C LEU A 19 5.66 -4.97 1.02
N PHE A 20 6.25 -3.97 0.35
CA PHE A 20 6.41 -3.94 -1.10
C PHE A 20 7.85 -3.61 -1.46
N ASP A 21 8.44 -4.47 -2.28
CA ASP A 21 9.78 -4.30 -2.82
C ASP A 21 9.71 -3.65 -4.22
N HIS A 22 10.59 -2.69 -4.48
CA HIS A 22 10.68 -1.87 -5.70
C HIS A 22 9.32 -1.32 -6.21
N PRO A 23 8.53 -0.63 -5.36
CA PRO A 23 7.25 -0.07 -5.78
C PRO A 23 7.46 1.07 -6.78
N ARG A 24 6.52 1.21 -7.73
CA ARG A 24 6.49 2.32 -8.68
C ARG A 24 5.38 3.28 -8.31
N TYR A 25 5.76 4.53 -8.06
CA TYR A 25 4.84 5.60 -7.73
C TYR A 25 4.46 6.41 -8.98
N LYS A 26 3.17 6.69 -9.13
CA LYS A 26 2.64 7.61 -10.13
C LYS A 26 1.67 8.57 -9.46
N LEU A 27 2.01 9.86 -9.45
CA LEU A 27 1.08 10.91 -9.05
C LEU A 27 -0.04 11.02 -10.09
N GLU A 28 -1.28 10.80 -9.68
CA GLU A 28 -2.46 10.93 -10.55
C GLU A 28 -3.06 12.32 -10.48
N SER A 29 -3.07 12.92 -9.29
CA SER A 29 -3.45 14.32 -9.06
C SER A 29 -2.61 14.91 -7.94
N GLY A 30 -2.22 16.19 -8.06
CA GLY A 30 -1.50 16.95 -7.03
C GLY A 30 -2.40 17.92 -6.27
N GLY A 31 -1.81 18.70 -5.35
CA GLY A 31 -2.52 19.68 -4.52
C GLY A 31 -2.92 19.14 -3.15
N GLU A 32 -3.88 19.78 -2.48
CA GLU A 32 -4.28 19.42 -1.11
C GLU A 32 -4.94 18.03 -1.02
N THR A 33 -5.57 17.59 -2.11
CA THR A 33 -6.21 16.28 -2.30
C THR A 33 -5.47 15.48 -3.37
N PHE A 34 -4.20 15.19 -3.11
CA PHE A 34 -3.40 14.41 -4.03
C PHE A 34 -3.81 12.93 -4.05
N ARG A 35 -3.58 12.28 -5.20
CA ARG A 35 -3.78 10.85 -5.40
C ARG A 35 -2.50 10.23 -5.95
N VAL A 36 -2.02 9.16 -5.31
CA VAL A 36 -0.85 8.41 -5.77
C VAL A 36 -1.27 6.99 -6.08
N ARG A 37 -0.97 6.54 -7.30
CA ARG A 37 -1.01 5.15 -7.69
C ARG A 37 0.33 4.50 -7.40
N ILE A 38 0.30 3.39 -6.67
CA ILE A 38 1.45 2.57 -6.30
C ILE A 38 1.28 1.22 -7.00
N ILE A 39 2.24 0.87 -7.86
CA ILE A 39 2.29 -0.42 -8.55
C ILE A 39 3.38 -1.25 -7.89
N TYR A 40 3.08 -2.46 -7.47
CA TYR A 40 4.02 -3.28 -6.72
C TYR A 40 3.95 -4.76 -7.11
N GLN A 41 5.04 -5.49 -6.87
CA GLN A 41 5.09 -6.93 -7.09
C GLN A 41 4.42 -7.68 -5.95
N LEU A 42 3.61 -8.70 -6.28
CA LEU A 42 2.90 -9.45 -5.25
C LEU A 42 3.90 -10.14 -4.30
N PRO A 43 3.65 -10.11 -2.97
CA PRO A 43 4.51 -10.79 -2.00
C PRO A 43 4.71 -12.27 -2.36
N GLN A 44 5.93 -12.75 -2.18
CA GLN A 44 6.30 -14.14 -2.41
C GLN A 44 5.81 -15.01 -1.24
N VAL A 45 4.52 -15.35 -1.21
CA VAL A 45 3.97 -16.25 -0.19
C VAL A 45 4.13 -17.70 -0.63
N THR A 46 4.70 -18.56 0.21
CA THR A 46 4.81 -20.00 -0.07
C THR A 46 3.42 -20.60 -0.28
N GLY A 47 3.18 -21.23 -1.44
CA GLY A 47 1.87 -21.74 -1.85
C GLY A 47 0.99 -20.74 -2.63
N GLY A 48 1.42 -19.49 -2.76
CA GLY A 48 0.79 -18.50 -3.63
C GLY A 48 1.03 -18.85 -5.11
N ALA A 49 -0.02 -18.83 -5.92
CA ALA A 49 0.10 -19.04 -7.35
C ALA A 49 0.97 -17.93 -7.98
N ARG A 50 2.22 -18.27 -8.33
CA ARG A 50 3.11 -17.39 -9.10
C ARG A 50 2.60 -17.28 -10.53
N VAL A 51 1.83 -16.23 -10.81
CA VAL A 51 1.48 -15.87 -12.19
C VAL A 51 2.48 -14.82 -12.66
N ALA A 52 3.29 -15.16 -13.66
CA ALA A 52 4.24 -14.23 -14.26
C ALA A 52 3.51 -12.96 -14.74
N GLY A 53 4.03 -11.79 -14.34
CA GLY A 53 3.47 -10.48 -14.68
C GLY A 53 2.31 -10.01 -13.78
N ALA A 54 1.86 -10.83 -12.84
CA ALA A 54 0.85 -10.39 -11.88
C ALA A 54 1.43 -9.34 -10.92
N HIS A 55 0.66 -8.29 -10.68
CA HIS A 55 1.08 -7.16 -9.84
C HIS A 55 -0.11 -6.55 -9.11
N GLY A 56 0.16 -5.91 -7.99
CA GLY A 56 -0.83 -5.14 -7.27
C GLY A 56 -0.82 -3.67 -7.68
N VAL A 57 -1.98 -3.04 -7.61
CA VAL A 57 -2.17 -1.61 -7.79
C VAL A 57 -2.95 -1.07 -6.60
N LEU A 58 -2.32 -0.18 -5.83
CA LEU A 58 -2.91 0.52 -4.70
C LEU A 58 -3.03 2.01 -5.06
N VAL A 59 -4.20 2.60 -4.88
CA VAL A 59 -4.39 4.05 -5.00
C VAL A 59 -4.62 4.63 -3.62
N LEU A 60 -3.73 5.51 -3.17
CA LEU A 60 -3.86 6.27 -1.94
C LEU A 60 -4.33 7.69 -2.25
N ALA A 61 -5.20 8.23 -1.40
CA ALA A 61 -5.59 9.62 -1.46
C ALA A 61 -5.49 10.28 -0.11
N ARG A 62 -5.09 11.56 -0.13
CA ARG A 62 -5.22 12.44 1.02
C ARG A 62 -6.68 12.83 1.23
N GLN A 63 -7.16 12.62 2.44
CA GLN A 63 -8.50 12.95 2.91
C GLN A 63 -8.57 14.41 3.37
N PRO A 64 -9.78 14.98 3.51
CA PRO A 64 -9.96 16.37 3.99
C PRO A 64 -9.37 16.63 5.38
N ASP A 65 -9.31 15.61 6.24
CA ASP A 65 -8.70 15.67 7.58
C ASP A 65 -7.16 15.60 7.54
N GLY A 66 -6.58 15.48 6.35
CA GLY A 66 -5.14 15.41 6.12
C GLY A 66 -4.55 14.01 6.14
N SER A 67 -5.34 12.99 6.51
CA SER A 67 -4.92 11.60 6.55
C SER A 67 -4.80 10.97 5.16
N LEU A 68 -4.08 9.86 5.04
CA LEU A 68 -4.01 9.03 3.84
C LEU A 68 -4.89 7.80 4.03
N ALA A 69 -5.68 7.49 3.02
CA ALA A 69 -6.51 6.30 2.99
C ALA A 69 -6.47 5.63 1.59
N PRO A 70 -6.65 4.30 1.53
CA PRO A 70 -6.78 3.58 0.28
C PRO A 70 -8.12 3.90 -0.40
N LEU A 71 -8.08 4.32 -1.67
CA LEU A 71 -9.27 4.48 -2.52
C LEU A 71 -9.62 3.19 -3.25
N THR A 72 -8.61 2.55 -3.84
CA THR A 72 -8.78 1.30 -4.57
C THR A 72 -7.57 0.41 -4.39
N HIS A 73 -7.82 -0.89 -4.41
CA HIS A 73 -6.80 -1.92 -4.44
C HIS A 73 -7.21 -3.05 -5.37
N SER A 74 -6.34 -3.36 -6.32
CA SER A 74 -6.60 -4.36 -7.35
C SER A 74 -5.36 -5.22 -7.58
N ILE A 75 -5.57 -6.52 -7.76
CA ILE A 75 -4.55 -7.39 -8.35
C ILE A 75 -4.84 -7.51 -9.84
N ILE A 76 -3.81 -7.27 -10.66
CA ILE A 76 -3.87 -7.46 -12.11
C ILE A 76 -3.21 -8.80 -12.44
N ASP A 77 -3.95 -9.67 -13.16
CA ASP A 77 -3.38 -10.88 -13.76
C ASP A 77 -2.52 -10.49 -14.97
N GLY A 78 -1.24 -10.86 -14.96
CA GLY A 78 -0.29 -10.51 -16.01
C GLY A 78 -0.55 -11.18 -17.37
N ARG A 79 -1.33 -12.27 -17.41
CA ARG A 79 -1.66 -13.01 -18.63
C ARG A 79 -2.91 -12.46 -19.32
N THR A 80 -3.93 -12.12 -18.54
CA THR A 80 -5.24 -11.72 -19.09
C THR A 80 -5.53 -10.23 -18.97
N GLY A 81 -4.73 -9.48 -18.19
CA GLY A 81 -5.00 -8.08 -17.85
C GLY A 81 -6.24 -7.89 -16.97
N SER A 82 -6.85 -8.98 -16.49
CA SER A 82 -8.05 -8.93 -15.66
C SER A 82 -7.70 -8.41 -14.27
N ALA A 83 -8.47 -7.43 -13.80
CA ALA A 83 -8.37 -6.93 -12.43
C ALA A 83 -9.30 -7.73 -11.52
N ARG A 84 -8.78 -8.23 -10.39
CA ARG A 84 -9.60 -8.75 -9.29
C ARG A 84 -9.59 -7.74 -8.16
N MET A 85 -10.79 -7.34 -7.75
CA MET A 85 -11.04 -6.27 -6.79
C MET A 85 -11.54 -6.85 -5.47
N ARG A 86 -10.79 -7.78 -4.86
CA ARG A 86 -10.92 -8.14 -3.44
C ARG A 86 -9.86 -9.16 -3.08
N ILE A 87 -8.98 -8.76 -2.18
CA ILE A 87 -8.29 -9.70 -1.30
C ILE A 87 -8.96 -9.49 0.06
N ALA A 88 -9.55 -10.54 0.64
CA ALA A 88 -9.75 -10.55 2.08
C ALA A 88 -8.36 -10.55 2.72
N ASP A 89 -8.12 -9.76 3.76
CA ASP A 89 -6.79 -9.61 4.37
C ASP A 89 -5.74 -8.96 3.45
N ASP A 90 -6.10 -7.88 2.74
CA ASP A 90 -5.12 -7.07 2.01
C ASP A 90 -4.11 -6.45 2.99
N PRO A 91 -2.82 -6.83 2.93
CA PRO A 91 -1.82 -6.38 3.89
C PRO A 91 -1.55 -4.88 3.79
N ALA A 92 -1.80 -4.21 2.65
CA ALA A 92 -1.66 -2.77 2.53
C ALA A 92 -2.81 -2.03 3.24
N VAL A 93 -4.05 -2.42 2.97
CA VAL A 93 -5.22 -1.87 3.69
C VAL A 93 -5.09 -2.14 5.19
N GLN A 94 -4.76 -3.38 5.57
CA GLN A 94 -4.58 -3.75 6.98
C GLN A 94 -3.53 -2.86 7.64
N ALA A 95 -2.35 -2.71 7.04
CA ALA A 95 -1.28 -1.87 7.56
C ALA A 95 -1.66 -0.39 7.73
N LEU A 96 -2.48 0.16 6.82
CA LEU A 96 -2.96 1.54 6.89
C LEU A 96 -3.98 1.74 7.99
N THR A 97 -4.73 0.69 8.34
CA THR A 97 -5.72 0.71 9.45
C THR A 97 -5.12 0.44 10.82
N LEU A 98 -3.85 0.04 10.92
CA LEU A 98 -3.20 -0.21 12.21
C LEU A 98 -2.99 1.09 12.98
N ALA A 99 -3.37 1.06 14.27
CA ALA A 99 -3.02 2.10 15.22
C ALA A 99 -1.50 2.08 15.50
N PRO A 100 -0.82 3.24 15.52
CA PRO A 100 0.56 3.32 15.98
C PRO A 100 0.70 2.84 17.43
N CYS A 101 1.78 2.12 17.73
CA CYS A 101 2.16 1.75 19.09
C CYS A 101 2.89 2.92 19.76
N GLY A 102 2.13 3.87 20.32
CA GLY A 102 2.70 5.04 20.99
C GLY A 102 3.26 6.09 20.03
N ALA A 103 4.00 7.05 20.58
CA ALA A 103 4.57 8.18 19.85
C ALA A 103 5.65 7.71 18.87
N HIS A 104 5.39 7.84 17.57
CA HIS A 104 6.35 7.47 16.53
C HIS A 104 7.01 8.74 15.93
N PRO A 105 8.33 8.75 15.62
CA PRO A 105 8.99 9.88 14.94
C PRO A 105 8.41 10.32 13.58
N TRP A 106 7.45 9.61 13.00
CA TRP A 106 6.81 9.97 11.73
C TRP A 106 5.42 10.56 11.96
N ARG A 107 4.94 11.31 10.95
CA ARG A 107 3.62 11.97 10.94
C ARG A 107 2.46 10.98 11.13
N GLU A 108 1.99 10.85 12.37
CA GLU A 108 0.87 9.98 12.78
C GLU A 108 -0.47 10.44 12.18
N ASP A 109 -0.62 11.74 11.92
CA ASP A 109 -1.80 12.39 11.34
C ASP A 109 -2.07 11.95 9.89
N LEU A 110 -1.10 11.33 9.22
CA LEU A 110 -1.24 10.85 7.85
C LEU A 110 -1.92 9.48 7.73
N ARG A 111 -2.37 8.82 8.80
CA ARG A 111 -3.09 7.53 8.69
C ARG A 111 -4.55 7.69 9.08
N GLY A 112 -5.45 7.39 8.15
CA GLY A 112 -6.89 7.45 8.39
C GLY A 112 -7.28 6.43 9.46
N ARG A 113 -7.87 6.89 10.57
CA ARG A 113 -8.62 5.99 11.47
C ARG A 113 -9.91 5.62 10.74
N ALA A 114 -10.03 4.37 10.32
CA ALA A 114 -11.28 3.83 9.79
C ALA A 114 -12.28 3.60 10.93
#